data_AF-A0A4Q3V4R5-F1
#
_entry.id   AF-A0A4Q3V4R5-F1
#
_cell.length_a   1.000
_cell.length_b   1.000
_cell.length_c   1.000
_cell.angle_alpha   90.00
_cell.angle_beta   90.00
_cell.angle_gamma   90.00
#
_symmetry.space_group_name_H-M   'P 1'
#
loop_
_entity.id
_entity.type
_entity.pdbx_description
1 polymer ?
#
loop_
_entity_poly.entity_id
_entity_poly.type
_entity_poly.pdbx_seq_one_letter_code
_entity_poly.pdbx_strand_id
1 'polypeptide(L)' 'IRSGSDVARALAVGADFTFLGRTFMYSTAALGNEGGQHAMAILKRQLAQVMEQVCCERVADFPKHLIR' A
#
# COMPACT_ATOMS: atom_id res chain seq x y z
N ILE A 1 -4.60 -5.93 4.87
CA ILE A 1 -3.90 -4.79 4.26
C ILE A 1 -3.91 -3.62 5.22
N ARG A 2 -2.75 -3.35 5.81
CA ARG A 2 -2.50 -2.35 6.85
C ARG A 2 -1.26 -1.50 6.56
N SER A 3 -0.43 -1.91 5.61
CA SER A 3 0.80 -1.24 5.22
C SER A 3 0.99 -1.27 3.69
N GLY A 4 1.94 -0.49 3.19
CA GLY A 4 2.38 -0.57 1.78
C GLY A 4 2.93 -1.95 1.38
N SER A 5 3.58 -2.68 2.30
CA SER A 5 4.07 -4.04 2.02
C SER A 5 2.93 -5.06 1.86
N ASP A 6 1.81 -4.90 2.56
CA ASP A 6 0.63 -5.72 2.32
C ASP A 6 0.04 -5.49 0.93
N VAL A 7 0.02 -4.23 0.47
CA VAL A 7 -0.43 -3.86 -0.87
C VAL A 7 0.49 -4.49 -1.92
N ALA A 8 1.80 -4.33 -1.78
CA ALA A 8 2.78 -4.95 -2.68
C ALA A 8 2.60 -6.47 -2.78
N ARG A 9 2.38 -7.16 -1.66
CA ARG A 9 2.12 -8.61 -1.66
C ARG A 9 0.83 -8.98 -2.37
N ALA A 10 -0.25 -8.23 -2.15
CA ALA A 10 -1.52 -8.47 -2.84
C ALA A 10 -1.37 -8.31 -4.36
N LEU A 11 -0.66 -7.27 -4.80
CA LEU A 11 -0.36 -7.05 -6.23
C LEU A 11 0.55 -8.16 -6.77
N ALA A 12 1.54 -8.62 -6.00
CA ALA A 12 2.46 -9.68 -6.40
C ALA A 12 1.76 -11.03 -6.64
N VAL A 13 0.68 -11.32 -5.92
CA VAL A 13 -0.13 -12.54 -6.14
C VAL A 13 -1.21 -12.37 -7.22
N GLY A 14 -1.23 -11.24 -7.92
CA GLY A 14 -2.10 -11.01 -9.09
C GLY A 14 -3.35 -10.18 -8.83
N ALA A 15 -3.47 -9.47 -7.69
CA ALA A 15 -4.52 -8.47 -7.54
C ALA A 15 -4.24 -7.23 -8.39
N ASP A 16 -5.26 -6.65 -9.02
CA ASP A 16 -5.12 -5.39 -9.77
C ASP A 16 -5.07 -4.17 -8.84
N PHE A 17 -5.77 -4.24 -7.70
CA PHE A 17 -5.85 -3.18 -6.71
C PHE A 17 -6.33 -3.74 -5.36
N THR A 18 -6.35 -2.88 -4.33
CA THR A 18 -6.79 -3.27 -2.99
C THR A 18 -7.66 -2.21 -2.33
N PHE A 19 -8.65 -2.64 -1.56
CA PHE A 19 -9.47 -1.74 -0.74
C PHE A 19 -9.02 -1.76 0.72
N LEU A 20 -9.14 -0.61 1.38
CA LEU A 20 -8.89 -0.46 2.80
C LEU A 20 -10.08 0.25 3.45
N GLY A 21 -10.62 -0.33 4.52
CA GLY A 21 -11.72 0.26 5.29
C GLY A 21 -11.22 0.84 6.63
N ARG A 22 -10.93 -0.07 7.58
CA ARG A 22 -10.55 0.29 8.96
C ARG A 22 -9.36 1.25 9.05
N THR A 23 -8.41 1.19 8.13
CA THR A 23 -7.26 2.11 8.11
C THR A 23 -7.72 3.56 7.96
N PHE A 24 -8.58 3.87 6.98
CA PHE A 24 -9.12 5.21 6.80
C PHE A 24 -10.05 5.61 7.96
N MET A 25 -10.88 4.69 8.45
CA MET A 25 -11.74 4.95 9.62
C MET A 25 -10.92 5.40 10.84
N TYR A 26 -9.84 4.68 11.17
CA TYR A 26 -8.98 5.04 12.31
C TYR A 26 -8.26 6.37 12.09
N SER A 27 -7.76 6.62 10.88
CA SER A 27 -7.09 7.89 10.59
C SER A 27 -8.05 9.08 10.63
N THR A 28 -9.28 8.95 10.13
CA THR A 28 -10.31 9.99 10.29
C THR A 28 -10.71 10.18 11.75
N ALA A 29 -10.80 9.11 12.54
CA ALA A 29 -11.08 9.24 13.98
C ALA A 29 -9.95 9.97 14.73
N ALA A 30 -8.69 9.81 14.30
CA ALA A 30 -7.53 10.44 14.93
C ALA A 30 -7.25 11.88 14.46
N LEU A 31 -7.47 12.18 13.18
CA LEU A 31 -7.03 13.44 12.53
C LEU A 31 -8.19 14.20 11.87
N GLY A 32 -9.45 13.75 12.05
CA GLY A 32 -10.62 14.37 11.44
C GLY A 32 -10.56 14.34 9.91
N ASN A 33 -10.92 15.45 9.28
CA ASN A 33 -10.99 15.59 7.82
C ASN A 33 -9.65 15.31 7.12
N GLU A 34 -8.53 15.64 7.77
CA GLU A 34 -7.19 15.42 7.21
C GLU A 34 -6.74 13.95 7.30
N GLY A 35 -7.43 13.14 8.11
CA GLY A 35 -7.05 11.75 8.36
C GLY A 35 -7.05 10.88 7.12
N GLY A 36 -7.99 11.12 6.20
CA GLY A 36 -8.06 10.38 4.94
C GLY A 36 -6.83 10.59 4.07
N GLN A 37 -6.46 11.85 3.85
CA GLN A 37 -5.29 12.22 3.06
C GLN A 37 -3.99 11.77 3.74
N HIS A 38 -3.91 11.91 5.07
CA HIS A 38 -2.76 11.47 5.85
C HIS A 38 -2.53 9.95 5.73
N ALA A 39 -3.58 9.15 5.87
CA ALA A 39 -3.52 7.70 5.69
C ALA A 39 -3.02 7.31 4.29
N MET A 40 -3.57 7.94 3.25
CA MET A 40 -3.17 7.68 1.87
C MET A 40 -1.71 8.04 1.63
N ALA A 41 -1.24 9.16 2.17
CA ALA A 41 0.16 9.58 2.06
C ALA A 41 1.12 8.56 2.70
N ILE A 42 0.79 8.05 3.89
CA ILE A 42 1.57 7.00 4.55
C ILE A 42 1.60 5.73 3.71
N LEU A 43 0.45 5.24 3.25
CA LEU A 43 0.35 4.01 2.47
C LEU A 43 1.12 4.11 1.16
N LYS A 44 1.00 5.24 0.44
CA LYS A 44 1.72 5.49 -0.81
C LYS A 44 3.23 5.53 -0.58
N ARG A 45 3.68 6.20 0.49
CA ARG A 45 5.10 6.25 0.86
C ARG A 45 5.65 4.86 1.19
N GLN A 46 4.92 4.08 1.98
CA GLN A 46 5.32 2.72 2.29
C GLN A 46 5.37 1.81 1.06
N LEU A 47 4.42 1.95 0.13
CA LEU A 47 4.45 1.19 -1.12
C LEU A 47 5.65 1.58 -1.99
N ALA A 48 5.93 2.88 -2.12
CA ALA A 48 7.10 3.38 -2.84
C ALA A 48 8.42 2.87 -2.22
N GLN A 49 8.53 2.86 -0.90
CA GLN A 49 9.68 2.29 -0.20
C GLN A 49 9.89 0.80 -0.54
N VAL A 50 8.81 0.02 -0.59
CA VAL A 50 8.90 -1.39 -0.99
C VAL A 50 9.35 -1.52 -2.45
N MET A 51 8.80 -0.70 -3.35
CA MET A 51 9.20 -0.66 -4.76
C MET A 51 10.70 -0.37 -4.92
N GLU A 52 11.22 0.63 -4.20
CA GLU A 52 12.65 0.96 -4.19
C GLU A 52 13.51 -0.19 -3.65
N GLN A 53 13.10 -0.80 -2.53
CA GLN A 53 13.85 -1.88 -1.87
C GLN A 53 14.00 -3.13 -2.74
N VAL A 54 13.00 -3.42 -3.58
CA VAL A 54 13.02 -4.59 -4.47
C VAL A 54 13.37 -4.23 -5.92
N CYS A 55 13.78 -2.98 -6.18
CA CYS A 55 14.07 -2.48 -7.53
C CYS A 55 12.91 -2.66 -8.53
N CYS A 56 11.67 -2.53 -8.06
CA CYS A 56 10.45 -2.68 -8.84
C CYS A 56 9.99 -1.32 -9.36
N GLU A 57 10.25 -1.00 -10.63
CA GLU A 57 9.96 0.31 -11.22
C GLU A 57 8.45 0.61 -11.32
N ARG A 58 7.63 -0.40 -11.62
CA ARG A 58 6.17 -0.25 -11.79
C ARG A 58 5.44 -1.26 -10.96
N VAL A 59 4.31 -0.86 -10.37
CA VAL A 59 3.47 -1.76 -9.56
C VAL A 59 3.03 -3.03 -10.30
N ALA A 60 2.88 -2.96 -11.63
CA ALA A 60 2.53 -4.11 -12.46
C ALA A 60 3.63 -5.19 -12.52
N ASP A 61 4.86 -4.86 -12.12
CA ASP A 61 6.00 -5.77 -12.12
C ASP A 61 6.16 -6.53 -10.78
N PHE A 62 5.31 -6.26 -9.76
CA PHE A 62 5.34 -6.98 -8.49
C PHE A 62 5.28 -8.52 -8.60
N PRO A 63 4.51 -9.14 -9.53
CA PRO A 63 4.52 -10.59 -9.69
C PRO A 63 5.91 -11.18 -10.00
N LYS A 64 6.84 -10.41 -10.58
CA LYS A 64 8.23 -10.83 -10.86
C LYS A 64 9.10 -10.91 -9.60
N HIS A 65 8.66 -10.30 -8.50
CA HIS A 65 9.38 -10.19 -7.23
C HIS A 65 8.77 -11.07 -6.15
N LEU A 66 7.81 -11.94 -6.50
CA LEU A 66 7.18 -12.86 -5.58
C LEU A 66 8.13 -14.03 -5.25
N ILE A 67 8.49 -14.16 -3.98
CA ILE A 67 9.25 -15.31 -3.47
C ILE A 67 8.26 -16.44 -3.15
N ARG A 68 8.55 -17.66 -3.60
CA ARG A 68 7.75 -18.88 -3.39
C ARG A 68 8.39 -19.79 -2.35
#